data_AF-A0A8S0TGU5-F1
#
_entry.id   AF-A0A8S0TGU5-F1
#
_cell.length_a   1.000
_cell.length_b   1.000
_cell.length_c   1.000
_cell.angle_alpha   90.00
_cell.angle_beta   90.00
_cell.angle_gamma   90.00
#
_symmetry.space_group_name_H-M   'P 1'
#
loop_
_entity.id
_entity.type
_entity.pdbx_description
1 polymer ?
#
loop_
_entity_poly.entity_id
_entity_poly.type
_entity_poly.pdbx_seq_one_letter_code
_entity_poly.pdbx_strand_id
1 'polypeptide(L)' 'VIDFELPITVKLTVVEVDPGVKGDTAQGGSKPATVDTGAVVTVPLFIERGQEIMVDTRTGQYMSRA' A
#
# COMPACT_ATOMS: atom_id res chain seq x y z
N VAL A 1 24.45 7.49 22.72
CA VAL A 1 23.78 6.77 21.62
C VAL A 1 22.36 7.28 21.59
N ILE A 2 21.93 7.93 20.51
CA ILE A 2 20.54 8.39 20.38
C ILE A 2 19.89 7.36 19.48
N ASP A 3 19.16 6.42 20.10
CA ASP A 3 18.39 5.41 19.40
C ASP A 3 17.12 6.09 18.87
N PHE A 4 16.92 6.05 17.56
CA PHE A 4 15.70 6.53 16.92
C PHE A 4 14.93 5.30 16.45
N GLU A 5 14.02 4.81 17.29
CA GLU A 5 13.15 3.70 16.93
C GLU A 5 12.09 4.18 15.94
N LEU A 6 12.34 3.92 14.65
CA LEU A 6 11.34 4.12 13.62
C LEU A 6 10.20 3.10 13.82
N PRO A 7 8.94 3.53 13.78
CA PRO A 7 7.83 2.61 13.77
C PRO A 7 7.94 1.70 12.54
N ILE A 8 7.83 0.40 12.79
CA ILE A 8 7.88 -0.65 11.75
C ILE A 8 6.75 -0.51 10.74
N THR A 9 5.64 0.13 11.15
CA THR A 9 4.47 0.37 10.33
C THR A 9 4.13 1.85 10.27
N VAL A 10 3.87 2.33 9.06
CA VAL A 10 3.40 3.70 8.82
C VAL A 10 2.07 3.66 8.09
N LYS A 11 1.20 4.61 8.40
CA LYS A 11 -0.05 4.82 7.68
C LYS A 11 0.22 5.77 6.52
N LEU A 12 -0.08 5.31 5.31
CA LEU A 12 0.11 6.08 4.09
C LEU A 12 -1.20 6.11 3.32
N THR A 13 -1.49 7.25 2.70
CA THR A 13 -2.68 7.40 1.87
C THR A 13 -2.36 7.02 0.44
N VAL A 14 -3.24 6.25 -0.20
CA VAL A 14 -3.13 5.92 -1.62
C VAL A 14 -3.49 7.14 -2.47
N VAL A 15 -2.51 7.71 -3.16
CA VAL A 15 -2.70 8.91 -4.01
C VAL A 15 -3.07 8.53 -5.44
N GLU A 16 -2.52 7.43 -5.95
CA GLU A 16 -2.85 6.91 -7.27
C GLU A 16 -2.94 5.39 -7.25
N VAL A 17 -3.81 4.85 -8.08
CA VAL A 17 -3.99 3.41 -8.18
C VAL A 17 -4.25 3.09 -9.64
N ASP A 18 -3.48 2.15 -10.18
CA ASP A 18 -3.73 1.70 -11.54
C ASP A 18 -5.06 0.92 -11.56
N PRO A 19 -5.93 1.18 -12.56
CA PRO A 19 -7.13 0.40 -12.74
C PRO A 19 -6.72 -1.02 -13.14
N GLY A 20 -6.58 -1.89 -12.14
CA GLY A 20 -6.31 -3.31 -12.31
C GLY A 20 -7.22 -3.86 -13.39
N VAL A 21 -6.61 -4.52 -14.38
CA VAL A 21 -7.29 -5.04 -15.56
C VAL A 21 -8.50 -5.86 -15.11
N LYS A 22 -9.69 -5.42 -15.54
CA LYS A 22 -11.02 -5.95 -15.17
C LYS A 22 -11.23 -7.45 -15.49
N GLY A 23 -10.20 -8.15 -15.96
CA GLY A 23 -10.24 -9.53 -16.43
C GLY A 23 -9.84 -10.60 -15.41
N ASP A 24 -9.24 -10.25 -14.27
CA ASP A 24 -8.73 -11.22 -13.27
C ASP A 24 -9.60 -11.31 -12.00
N THR A 25 -10.92 -11.17 -12.15
CA THR A 25 -11.89 -11.16 -11.03
C THR A 25 -12.09 -12.51 -10.32
N ALA A 26 -11.28 -13.54 -10.60
CA ALA A 26 -11.46 -14.89 -10.07
C ALA A 26 -10.42 -15.34 -9.02
N GLN A 27 -9.23 -14.71 -8.94
CA GLN A 27 -8.12 -15.26 -8.14
C GLN A 27 -7.52 -14.32 -7.07
N GLY A 28 -8.16 -13.19 -6.77
CA GLY A 28 -7.62 -12.29 -5.73
C GLY A 28 -6.30 -11.67 -6.17
N GLY A 29 -6.29 -11.06 -7.35
CA GLY A 29 -5.15 -10.32 -7.86
C GLY A 29 -4.74 -9.18 -6.92
N SER A 30 -3.51 -8.71 -7.11
CA SER A 30 -3.00 -7.50 -6.49
C SER A 30 -2.66 -6.49 -7.57
N LYS A 31 -2.78 -5.22 -7.23
CA LYS A 31 -2.50 -4.10 -8.14
C LYS A 31 -1.44 -3.19 -7.53
N PRO A 32 -0.58 -2.56 -8.35
CA PRO A 32 0.29 -1.52 -7.87
C PRO A 32 -0.55 -0.28 -7.51
N ALA A 33 -0.23 0.32 -6.36
CA ALA A 33 -0.79 1.59 -5.91
C ALA A 33 0.35 2.50 -5.48
N THR A 34 0.27 3.77 -5.87
CA THR A 34 1.19 4.82 -5.45
C THR A 34 0.64 5.46 -4.17
N VAL A 35 1.48 5.55 -3.15
CA VAL A 35 1.13 6.22 -1.89
C VAL A 35 1.71 7.64 -1.85
N ASP A 36 1.30 8.44 -0.86
CA ASP A 36 1.69 9.85 -0.69
C ASP A 36 3.21 10.09 -0.67
N THR A 37 4.01 9.10 -0.28
CA THR A 37 5.48 9.18 -0.35
C THR A 37 6.05 9.02 -1.77
N GLY A 38 5.22 8.73 -2.77
CA GLY A 38 5.61 8.37 -4.13
C GLY A 38 6.06 6.91 -4.30
N ALA A 39 6.06 6.11 -3.22
CA ALA A 39 6.37 4.70 -3.30
C ALA A 39 5.25 3.90 -3.98
N VAL A 40 5.61 2.92 -4.80
CA VAL A 40 4.66 1.99 -5.42
C VAL A 40 4.60 0.73 -4.58
N VAL A 41 3.42 0.43 -4.03
CA VAL A 41 3.17 -0.73 -3.18
C VAL A 41 2.10 -1.63 -3.79
N THR A 42 2.29 -2.93 -3.68
CA THR A 42 1.34 -3.92 -4.18
C THR A 42 0.20 -4.07 -3.18
N VAL A 43 -1.00 -3.63 -3.56
CA VAL A 43 -2.19 -3.66 -2.73
C VAL A 43 -3.28 -4.56 -3.31
N PRO A 44 -4.21 -5.06 -2.50
CA PRO A 44 -5.36 -5.80 -3.02
C PRO A 44 -6.23 -4.98 -3.98
N LEU A 45 -6.92 -5.66 -4.90
CA LEU A 45 -7.77 -5.01 -5.92
C LEU A 45 -8.86 -4.10 -5.35
N PHE A 46 -9.32 -4.35 -4.12
CA PHE A 46 -10.38 -3.58 -3.45
C PHE A 46 -9.91 -2.24 -2.86
N ILE A 47 -8.60 -1.96 -2.82
CA ILE A 47 -8.07 -0.69 -2.30
C ILE A 47 -8.31 0.41 -3.34
N GLU A 48 -8.85 1.54 -2.91
CA GLU A 48 -9.16 2.68 -3.79
C GLU A 48 -8.28 3.89 -3.47
N ARG A 49 -8.22 4.84 -4.41
CA ARG A 49 -7.56 6.14 -4.18
C ARG A 49 -8.22 6.83 -2.98
N GLY A 50 -7.41 7.37 -2.08
CA GLY A 50 -7.85 8.06 -0.88
C GLY A 50 -8.03 7.15 0.34
N GLN A 51 -7.81 5.84 0.23
CA GLN A 51 -7.76 4.97 1.41
C GLN A 51 -6.41 5.06 2.13
N GLU A 52 -6.47 4.98 3.47
CA GLU A 52 -5.29 4.78 4.30
C GLU A 52 -4.92 3.29 4.37
N ILE A 53 -3.69 3.00 4.01
CA ILE A 53 -3.10 1.67 4.10
C ILE A 53 -1.91 1.70 5.05
N MET A 54 -1.73 0.61 5.79
CA MET A 54 -0.55 0.42 6.63
C MET A 54 0.53 -0.30 5.83
N VAL A 55 1.70 0.33 5.75
CA VAL A 55 2.87 -0.17 5.01
C VAL A 55 4.02 -0.40 5.99
N ASP A 56 4.72 -1.51 5.81
CA ASP A 56 5.94 -1.82 6.54
C ASP A 56 7.11 -0.99 5.99
N THR A 57 7.75 -0.19 6.84
CA THR A 57 8.84 0.73 6.43
C THR A 57 10.15 0.03 6.10
N ARG A 58 10.32 -1.24 6.51
CA ARG A 58 11.52 -2.04 6.28
C ARG A 58 11.45 -2.80 4.96
N THR A 59 10.26 -3.28 4.61
CA THR A 59 10.05 -4.11 3.40
C THR A 59 9.29 -3.39 2.29
N GLY A 60 8.61 -2.28 2.59
CA GLY A 60 7.74 -1.58 1.66
C GLY A 60 6.45 -2.35 1.34
N GLN A 61 6.10 -3.38 2.13
CA GLN A 61 4.94 -4.22 1.88
C GLN A 61 3.68 -3.67 2.55
N TYR A 62 2.55 -3.83 1.85
CA TYR A 62 1.24 -3.62 2.43
C TYR A 62 1.00 -4.64 3.56
N MET A 63 0.68 -4.15 4.76
CA MET A 63 0.36 -5.00 5.92
C MET A 63 -1.14 -5.15 6.14
N SER A 64 -1.88 -4.04 6.16
CA SER A 64 -3.32 -4.05 6.43
C SER A 64 -3.99 -2.75 6.06
N ARG A 65 -5.33 -2.81 5.95
CA ARG A 65 -6.18 -1.62 5.93
C ARG A 65 -6.18 -1.01 7.33
N ALA A 66 -5.98 0.31 7.41
CA ALA A 66 -6.09 1.03 8.68
C ALA A 66 -7.56 1.18 9.11
#